data_AF-A0A0B2V4P6-F1
#
_entry.id   AF-A0A0B2V4P6-F1
#
_cell.length_a   1.000
_cell.length_b   1.000
_cell.length_c   1.000
_cell.angle_alpha   90.00
_cell.angle_beta   90.00
_cell.angle_gamma   90.00
#
_symmetry.space_group_name_H-M   'P 1'
#
loop_
_entity.id
_entity.type
_entity.pdbx_description
1 polymer ?
#
loop_
_entity_poly.entity_id
_entity_poly.type
_entity_poly.pdbx_seq_one_letter_code
_entity_poly.pdbx_strand_id
1 'polypeptide(L)'
;MSLCVSSIPWGSLNAAVISIVGCLAFAVLFDGAMEGFSTQVNTLIPLGSFTFRSAIALMTIFLIFVSIILLLIGGASTSGESQILVLLWAMVVCMSGVLASFYFVFIGAVYSFCALVDQQCFDFTVLLPALVNRLSNKQVDLTFCKEKKEALCAREHNQIWPFVGSFLCALLALTGLVYFLMCMTANYTRLKSEKRVRKGDHYAMNQGTVDSNSFIMTNMGK
;
A
#
# COMPACT_ATOMS: atom_id res chain seq x y z
N MET A 1 13.40 -9.01 18.16
CA MET A 1 13.92 -10.17 17.40
C MET A 1 13.65 -11.51 18.09
N SER A 2 13.71 -11.64 19.43
CA SER A 2 13.49 -12.93 20.13
C SER A 2 12.03 -13.43 20.13
N LEU A 3 11.03 -12.54 20.08
CA LEU A 3 9.60 -12.92 20.06
C LEU A 3 9.19 -13.70 18.81
N CYS A 4 9.73 -13.35 17.63
CA CYS A 4 9.42 -14.05 16.38
C CYS A 4 9.92 -15.50 16.37
N VAL A 5 10.95 -15.85 17.14
CA VAL A 5 11.63 -17.15 17.08
C VAL A 5 10.87 -18.24 17.87
N SER A 6 10.09 -17.87 18.89
CA SER A 6 9.33 -18.84 19.70
C SER A 6 7.86 -19.01 19.25
N SER A 7 7.28 -18.03 18.54
CA SER A 7 5.87 -18.04 18.09
C SER A 7 5.71 -17.93 16.56
N ILE A 8 6.67 -18.47 15.82
CA ILE A 8 6.84 -18.33 14.36
C ILE A 8 5.53 -18.42 13.54
N PRO A 9 4.64 -19.43 13.72
CA PRO A 9 3.42 -19.52 12.92
C PRO A 9 2.36 -18.48 13.28
N TRP A 10 2.27 -18.08 14.55
CA TRP A 10 1.27 -17.11 15.02
C TRP A 10 1.67 -15.68 14.69
N GLY A 11 2.97 -15.36 14.76
CA GLY A 11 3.50 -14.04 14.43
C GLY A 11 3.31 -13.68 12.95
N SER A 12 3.62 -14.60 12.03
CA SER A 12 3.42 -14.38 10.59
C SER A 12 1.93 -14.35 10.21
N LEU A 13 1.10 -15.20 10.82
CA LEU A 13 -0.35 -15.19 10.60
C LEU A 13 -0.98 -13.84 10.98
N ASN A 14 -0.67 -13.32 12.18
CA ASN A 14 -1.19 -12.03 12.63
C ASN A 14 -0.70 -10.88 11.74
N ALA A 15 0.58 -10.91 11.32
CA ALA A 15 1.15 -9.92 10.41
C ALA A 15 0.41 -9.89 9.06
N ALA A 16 0.12 -11.07 8.51
CA ALA A 16 -0.62 -11.20 7.25
C ALA A 16 -2.05 -10.70 7.39
N VAL A 17 -2.75 -11.03 8.48
CA VAL A 17 -4.11 -10.51 8.75
C VAL A 17 -4.10 -8.99 8.84
N ILE A 18 -3.17 -8.39 9.58
CA ILE A 18 -3.03 -6.93 9.68
C ILE A 18 -2.78 -6.32 8.30
N SER A 19 -1.92 -6.93 7.49
CA SER A 19 -1.64 -6.47 6.13
C SER A 19 -2.90 -6.50 5.26
N ILE A 20 -3.65 -7.61 5.27
CA ILE A 20 -4.87 -7.78 4.46
C ILE A 20 -5.96 -6.78 4.88
N VAL A 21 -6.19 -6.64 6.19
CA VAL A 21 -7.16 -5.69 6.74
C VAL A 21 -6.77 -4.26 6.37
N GLY A 22 -5.49 -3.91 6.48
CA GLY A 22 -4.96 -2.61 6.04
C GLY A 22 -5.19 -2.35 4.56
N CYS A 23 -4.94 -3.35 3.69
CA CYS A 23 -5.19 -3.24 2.25
C CYS A 23 -6.66 -2.99 1.93
N LEU A 24 -7.58 -3.74 2.56
CA LEU A 24 -9.02 -3.59 2.35
C LEU A 24 -9.51 -2.22 2.83
N ALA A 25 -9.08 -1.79 4.02
CA ALA A 25 -9.43 -0.49 4.56
C ALA A 25 -8.88 0.66 3.70
N PHE A 26 -7.65 0.54 3.21
CA PHE A 26 -7.07 1.47 2.25
C PHE A 26 -7.93 1.56 0.98
N ALA A 27 -8.27 0.43 0.37
CA ALA A 27 -9.03 0.42 -0.89
C ALA A 27 -10.38 1.11 -0.75
N VAL A 28 -11.13 0.84 0.32
CA VAL A 28 -12.44 1.45 0.57
C VAL A 28 -12.33 2.96 0.82
N LEU A 29 -11.41 3.37 1.71
CA LEU A 29 -11.25 4.78 2.05
C LEU A 29 -10.69 5.60 0.89
N PHE A 30 -9.75 5.04 0.14
CA PHE A 30 -9.12 5.71 -0.99
C PHE A 30 -10.06 5.84 -2.19
N ASP A 31 -10.88 4.81 -2.48
CA ASP A 31 -11.93 4.90 -3.51
C ASP A 31 -12.91 6.03 -3.18
N GLY A 32 -13.42 6.06 -1.94
CA GLY A 32 -14.31 7.13 -1.47
C GLY A 32 -13.66 8.52 -1.51
N ALA A 33 -12.40 8.63 -1.10
CA ALA A 33 -11.66 9.89 -1.14
C ALA A 33 -11.51 10.42 -2.58
N MET A 34 -11.18 9.54 -3.54
CA MET A 34 -11.04 9.89 -4.95
C MET A 34 -12.38 10.23 -5.62
N GLU A 35 -13.45 9.52 -5.28
CA GLU A 35 -14.81 9.84 -5.75
C GLU A 35 -15.26 11.21 -5.24
N GLY A 36 -15.08 11.48 -3.94
CA GLY A 36 -15.42 12.78 -3.36
C GLY A 36 -14.58 13.92 -3.95
N PHE A 37 -13.28 13.70 -4.16
CA PHE A 37 -12.42 14.67 -4.84
C PHE A 37 -12.85 14.90 -6.29
N SER A 38 -13.18 13.85 -7.04
CA SER A 38 -13.63 13.98 -8.43
C SER A 38 -14.93 14.79 -8.52
N THR A 39 -15.87 14.57 -7.61
CA THR A 39 -17.10 15.36 -7.53
C THR A 39 -16.80 16.83 -7.26
N GLN A 40 -15.93 17.14 -6.29
CA GLN A 40 -15.55 18.53 -5.97
C GLN A 40 -14.91 19.25 -7.15
N VAL A 41 -13.97 18.58 -7.84
CA VAL A 41 -13.32 19.14 -9.02
C VAL A 41 -14.32 19.34 -10.16
N ASN A 42 -15.23 18.38 -10.38
CA ASN A 42 -16.26 18.48 -11.43
C ASN A 42 -17.27 19.60 -11.17
N THR A 43 -17.55 19.94 -9.91
CA THR A 43 -18.35 21.12 -9.55
C THR A 43 -17.65 22.44 -9.91
N LEU A 44 -16.31 22.50 -9.79
CA LEU A 44 -15.51 23.68 -10.14
C LEU A 44 -15.28 23.79 -11.65
N ILE A 45 -14.85 22.71 -12.28
CA ILE A 45 -14.53 22.61 -13.69
C ILE A 45 -15.09 21.27 -14.17
N PRO A 46 -16.12 21.25 -15.03
CA PRO A 46 -16.71 20.01 -15.53
C PRO A 46 -15.75 19.32 -16.50
N LEU A 47 -14.80 18.56 -15.97
CA LEU A 47 -13.75 17.84 -16.71
C LEU A 47 -14.20 16.43 -17.14
N GLY A 48 -15.33 15.95 -16.59
CA GLY A 48 -15.83 14.59 -16.80
C GLY A 48 -15.52 13.67 -15.62
N SER A 49 -16.18 12.51 -15.56
CA SER A 49 -15.94 11.54 -14.49
C SER A 49 -14.64 10.76 -14.75
N PHE A 50 -13.67 10.89 -13.85
CA PHE A 50 -12.48 10.05 -13.84
C PHE A 50 -12.70 8.93 -12.81
N THR A 51 -12.93 7.70 -13.26
CA THR A 51 -13.16 6.56 -12.36
C THR A 51 -11.91 5.70 -12.22
N PHE A 52 -11.20 5.84 -11.09
CA PHE A 52 -10.04 4.98 -10.75
C PHE A 52 -10.44 3.67 -10.06
N ARG A 53 -11.73 3.47 -9.83
CA ARG A 53 -12.32 2.38 -9.05
C ARG A 53 -11.87 0.99 -9.51
N SER A 54 -11.91 0.73 -10.82
CA SER A 54 -11.52 -0.56 -11.39
C SER A 54 -10.02 -0.84 -11.20
N ALA A 55 -9.18 0.19 -11.31
CA ALA A 55 -7.73 0.05 -11.12
C ALA A 55 -7.39 -0.22 -9.64
N ILE A 56 -8.02 0.50 -8.71
CA ILE A 56 -7.83 0.31 -7.26
C ILE A 56 -8.30 -1.10 -6.85
N ALA A 57 -9.45 -1.54 -7.35
CA ALA A 57 -9.98 -2.88 -7.08
C ALA A 57 -9.06 -3.99 -7.61
N LEU A 58 -8.63 -3.90 -8.87
CA LEU A 58 -7.72 -4.88 -9.49
C LEU A 58 -6.39 -4.97 -8.75
N MET A 59 -5.80 -3.82 -8.41
CA MET A 59 -4.56 -3.77 -7.62
C MET A 59 -4.75 -4.41 -6.24
N THR A 60 -5.85 -4.11 -5.55
CA THR A 60 -6.13 -4.67 -4.22
C THR A 60 -6.30 -6.19 -4.27
N ILE A 61 -7.06 -6.70 -5.24
CA ILE A 61 -7.27 -8.15 -5.43
C ILE A 61 -5.94 -8.86 -5.73
N PHE A 62 -5.16 -8.31 -6.66
CA PHE A 62 -3.85 -8.86 -7.01
C PHE A 62 -2.95 -9.00 -5.78
N LEU A 63 -2.94 -7.99 -4.90
CA LEU A 63 -2.08 -7.97 -3.72
C LEU A 63 -2.54 -8.90 -2.61
N ILE A 64 -3.84 -9.02 -2.40
CA ILE A 64 -4.40 -10.01 -1.48
C ILE A 64 -4.03 -11.41 -1.97
N PHE A 65 -4.19 -11.67 -3.26
CA PHE A 65 -3.84 -12.94 -3.87
C PHE A 65 -2.35 -13.30 -3.67
N VAL A 66 -1.45 -12.37 -3.97
CA VAL A 66 -0.01 -12.57 -3.75
C VAL A 66 0.30 -12.78 -2.26
N SER A 67 -0.34 -12.03 -1.36
CA SER A 67 -0.15 -12.17 0.10
C SER A 67 -0.59 -13.55 0.61
N ILE A 68 -1.71 -14.08 0.09
CA ILE A 68 -2.19 -15.42 0.43
C ILE A 68 -1.23 -16.49 -0.12
N ILE A 69 -0.74 -16.35 -1.35
CA ILE A 69 0.26 -17.26 -1.93
C ILE A 69 1.52 -17.29 -1.07
N LEU A 70 2.03 -16.13 -0.66
CA LEU A 70 3.21 -16.04 0.20
C LEU A 70 2.99 -16.69 1.57
N LEU A 71 1.77 -16.60 2.12
CA LEU A 71 1.39 -17.30 3.35
C LEU A 71 1.35 -18.82 3.16
N LEU A 72 0.78 -19.30 2.04
CA LEU A 72 0.67 -20.73 1.74
C LEU A 72 2.02 -21.39 1.42
N ILE A 73 2.91 -20.71 0.70
CA ILE A 73 4.21 -21.27 0.31
C ILE A 73 5.19 -21.32 1.50
N GLY A 74 4.84 -20.73 2.65
CA GLY A 74 5.54 -21.02 3.91
C GLY A 74 7.06 -20.80 3.81
N GLY A 75 7.49 -19.66 3.26
CA GLY A 75 8.91 -19.26 3.26
C GLY A 75 9.79 -20.02 2.28
N ALA A 76 9.24 -20.90 1.44
CA ALA A 76 10.02 -21.61 0.42
C ALA A 76 10.28 -20.76 -0.85
N SER A 77 9.47 -19.72 -1.13
CA SER A 77 9.66 -18.84 -2.28
C SER A 77 10.43 -17.56 -1.90
N THR A 78 11.70 -17.56 -2.30
CA THR A 78 12.44 -16.44 -2.92
C THR A 78 12.36 -15.06 -2.24
N SER A 79 13.50 -14.67 -1.67
CA SER A 79 13.81 -13.31 -1.20
C SER A 79 13.66 -12.20 -2.26
N GLY A 80 13.49 -12.53 -3.55
CA GLY A 80 13.30 -11.56 -4.62
C GLY A 80 11.84 -11.12 -4.83
N GLU A 81 10.89 -12.06 -4.84
CA GLU A 81 9.46 -11.77 -5.12
C GLU A 81 8.83 -10.95 -3.98
N SER A 82 9.23 -11.24 -2.74
CA SER A 82 8.75 -10.54 -1.55
C SER A 82 9.28 -9.10 -1.45
N GLN A 83 10.48 -8.80 -1.97
CA GLN A 83 11.01 -7.44 -2.04
C GLN A 83 10.27 -6.56 -3.03
N ILE A 84 9.88 -7.12 -4.19
CA ILE A 84 9.10 -6.41 -5.21
C ILE A 84 7.75 -5.98 -4.64
N LEU A 85 7.11 -6.86 -3.85
CA LEU A 85 5.83 -6.54 -3.19
C LEU A 85 5.96 -5.36 -2.22
N VAL A 86 7.01 -5.34 -1.40
CA VAL A 86 7.27 -4.22 -0.47
C VAL A 86 7.55 -2.93 -1.23
N LEU A 87 8.35 -2.96 -2.30
CA LEU A 87 8.63 -1.80 -3.14
C LEU A 87 7.37 -1.25 -3.80
N LEU A 88 6.52 -2.13 -4.34
CA LEU A 88 5.26 -1.75 -4.94
C LEU A 88 4.31 -1.12 -3.90
N TRP A 89 4.32 -1.60 -2.67
CA TRP A 89 3.53 -1.01 -1.58
C TRP A 89 4.09 0.33 -1.07
N ALA A 90 5.41 0.47 -1.02
CA ALA A 90 6.05 1.75 -0.78
C ALA A 90 5.65 2.78 -1.84
N MET A 91 5.60 2.40 -3.13
CA MET A 91 5.11 3.27 -4.20
C MET A 91 3.66 3.70 -3.99
N VAL A 92 2.78 2.80 -3.55
CA VAL A 92 1.37 3.13 -3.27
C VAL A 92 1.24 4.08 -2.08
N VAL A 93 2.03 3.89 -1.02
CA VAL A 93 2.11 4.83 0.10
C VAL A 93 2.60 6.21 -0.36
N CYS A 94 3.63 6.26 -1.20
CA CYS A 94 4.14 7.52 -1.76
C CYS A 94 3.07 8.23 -2.62
N MET A 95 2.43 7.50 -3.54
CA MET A 95 1.40 8.07 -4.41
C MET A 95 0.19 8.56 -3.62
N SER A 96 -0.26 7.81 -2.61
CA SER A 96 -1.36 8.25 -1.74
C SER A 96 -0.97 9.48 -0.91
N GLY A 97 0.26 9.57 -0.42
CA GLY A 97 0.78 10.76 0.26
C GLY A 97 0.84 12.00 -0.64
N VAL A 98 1.28 11.83 -1.90
CA VAL A 98 1.29 12.91 -2.90
C VAL A 98 -0.13 13.41 -3.18
N LEU A 99 -1.08 12.51 -3.42
CA LEU A 99 -2.47 12.87 -3.68
C LEU A 99 -3.15 13.52 -2.47
N ALA A 100 -2.91 13.00 -1.27
CA ALA A 100 -3.38 13.63 -0.03
C ALA A 100 -2.82 15.05 0.11
N SER A 101 -1.53 15.24 -0.16
CA SER A 101 -0.88 16.57 -0.10
C SER A 101 -1.50 17.55 -1.10
N PHE A 102 -1.73 17.11 -2.35
CA PHE A 102 -2.45 17.91 -3.35
C PHE A 102 -3.86 18.26 -2.87
N TYR A 103 -4.58 17.30 -2.28
CA TYR A 103 -5.91 17.55 -1.74
C TYR A 103 -5.89 18.58 -0.60
N PHE A 104 -4.93 18.49 0.33
CA PHE A 104 -4.77 19.46 1.42
C PHE A 104 -4.53 20.89 0.90
N VAL A 105 -3.66 21.04 -0.10
CA VAL A 105 -3.42 22.34 -0.74
C VAL A 105 -4.68 22.84 -1.45
N PHE A 106 -5.35 21.95 -2.18
CA PHE A 106 -6.58 22.27 -2.90
C PHE A 106 -7.69 22.74 -1.95
N ILE A 107 -8.01 21.97 -0.91
CA ILE A 107 -9.07 22.31 0.03
C ILE A 107 -8.71 23.55 0.86
N GLY A 108 -7.43 23.73 1.20
CA GLY A 108 -6.92 24.94 1.85
C GLY A 108 -7.11 26.18 0.97
N ALA A 109 -6.79 26.10 -0.32
CA ALA A 109 -7.05 27.17 -1.28
C ALA A 109 -8.55 27.46 -1.37
N VAL A 110 -9.40 26.43 -1.54
CA VAL A 110 -10.86 26.58 -1.60
C VAL A 110 -11.39 27.28 -0.35
N TYR A 111 -11.00 26.85 0.85
CA TYR A 111 -11.44 27.51 2.10
C TYR A 111 -10.95 28.97 2.21
N SER A 112 -9.72 29.25 1.78
CA SER A 112 -9.20 30.63 1.73
C SER A 112 -10.01 31.50 0.76
N PHE A 113 -10.42 30.96 -0.38
CA PHE A 113 -11.32 31.64 -1.30
C PHE A 113 -12.72 31.80 -0.71
N CYS A 114 -13.27 30.78 -0.05
CA CYS A 114 -14.58 30.84 0.61
C CYS A 114 -14.68 31.99 1.62
N ALA A 115 -13.59 32.23 2.37
CA ALA A 115 -13.49 33.30 3.38
C ALA A 115 -13.37 34.71 2.75
N LEU A 116 -12.74 34.84 1.58
CA LEU A 116 -12.66 36.11 0.85
C LEU A 116 -13.96 36.48 0.12
N VAL A 117 -14.71 35.47 -0.36
CA VAL A 117 -15.93 35.65 -1.18
C VAL A 117 -17.18 35.99 -0.33
N ASP A 118 -17.08 36.02 1.00
CA ASP A 118 -18.23 36.30 1.88
C ASP A 118 -18.89 37.68 1.70
N GLN A 119 -18.28 38.60 0.94
CA GLN A 119 -18.80 39.96 0.74
C GLN A 119 -19.21 40.32 -0.70
N GLN A 120 -18.74 39.61 -1.74
CA GLN A 120 -19.08 39.92 -3.15
C GLN A 120 -19.07 38.67 -4.03
N CYS A 121 -20.05 38.55 -4.94
CA CYS A 121 -20.01 37.54 -6.00
C CYS A 121 -18.84 37.86 -6.94
N PHE A 122 -17.87 36.95 -7.03
CA PHE A 122 -16.71 37.13 -7.91
C PHE A 122 -17.02 36.55 -9.29
N ASP A 123 -16.88 37.40 -10.31
CA ASP A 123 -17.03 37.04 -11.70
C ASP A 123 -15.64 36.82 -12.32
N PHE A 124 -15.23 35.56 -12.49
CA PHE A 124 -13.94 35.22 -13.10
C PHE A 124 -13.93 35.37 -14.63
N THR A 125 -15.04 35.84 -15.23
CA THR A 125 -15.18 36.11 -16.66
C THR A 125 -14.10 37.06 -17.20
N VAL A 126 -13.56 37.96 -16.36
CA VAL A 126 -12.52 38.92 -16.75
C VAL A 126 -11.10 38.34 -16.68
N LEU A 127 -10.84 37.38 -15.76
CA LEU A 127 -9.48 36.93 -15.47
C LEU A 127 -9.07 35.66 -16.25
N LEU A 128 -10.03 34.81 -16.64
CA LEU A 128 -9.75 33.48 -17.17
C LEU A 128 -10.23 33.14 -18.60
N PRO A 129 -10.59 34.08 -19.51
CA PRO A 129 -11.10 33.69 -20.84
C PRO A 129 -10.05 32.90 -21.66
N ALA A 130 -8.75 33.13 -21.44
CA ALA A 130 -7.68 32.42 -22.14
C ALA A 130 -7.43 30.98 -21.65
N LEU A 131 -7.69 30.67 -20.38
CA LEU A 131 -7.51 29.33 -19.83
C LEU A 131 -8.72 28.44 -20.13
N VAL A 132 -9.93 29.01 -20.05
CA VAL A 132 -11.19 28.27 -20.23
C VAL A 132 -11.39 27.88 -21.69
N ASN A 133 -11.10 28.75 -22.65
CA ASN A 133 -11.13 28.40 -24.07
C ASN A 133 -10.09 27.33 -24.47
N ARG A 134 -9.03 27.13 -23.68
CA ARG A 134 -8.05 26.06 -23.92
C ARG A 134 -8.42 24.73 -23.25
N LEU A 135 -9.17 24.75 -22.15
CA LEU A 135 -9.47 23.56 -21.34
C LEU A 135 -10.88 22.99 -21.59
N SER A 136 -11.84 23.79 -22.04
CA SER A 136 -13.21 23.33 -22.25
C SER A 136 -13.87 24.03 -23.44
N ASN A 137 -14.49 23.24 -24.32
CA ASN A 137 -15.27 23.73 -25.46
C ASN A 137 -16.72 24.09 -25.08
N LYS A 138 -17.05 24.08 -23.78
CA LYS A 138 -18.35 24.46 -23.23
C LYS A 138 -18.24 25.78 -22.47
N GLN A 139 -19.26 26.63 -22.59
CA GLN A 139 -19.41 27.83 -21.75
C GLN A 139 -19.42 27.39 -20.28
N VAL A 140 -18.34 27.69 -19.56
CA VAL A 140 -18.25 27.47 -18.12
C VAL A 140 -18.75 28.75 -17.46
N ASP A 141 -19.85 28.65 -16.70
CA ASP A 141 -20.38 29.78 -15.95
C ASP A 141 -19.44 30.07 -14.78
N LEU A 142 -18.58 31.08 -14.96
CA LEU A 142 -17.47 31.48 -14.07
C LEU A 142 -17.90 32.46 -12.97
N THR A 143 -19.20 32.73 -12.86
CA THR A 143 -19.81 33.49 -11.79
C THR A 143 -19.92 32.62 -10.54
N PHE A 144 -19.05 32.86 -9.57
CA PHE A 144 -19.08 32.18 -8.27
C PHE A 144 -20.00 32.94 -7.31
N CYS A 145 -21.29 32.60 -7.34
CA CYS A 145 -22.32 33.12 -6.44
C CYS A 145 -22.55 32.21 -5.23
N LYS A 146 -23.28 32.74 -4.22
CA LYS A 146 -23.57 32.12 -2.91
C LYS A 146 -24.08 30.67 -2.96
N GLU A 147 -24.78 30.27 -4.02
CA GLU A 147 -25.33 28.90 -4.16
C GLU A 147 -24.26 27.84 -4.49
N LYS A 148 -23.28 28.15 -5.36
CA LYS A 148 -22.13 27.24 -5.62
C LYS A 148 -21.12 27.23 -4.47
N LYS A 149 -21.12 28.28 -3.63
CA LYS A 149 -20.31 28.36 -2.42
C LYS A 149 -20.73 27.30 -1.40
N GLU A 150 -22.03 27.05 -1.23
CA GLU A 150 -22.49 26.05 -0.24
C GLU A 150 -22.04 24.63 -0.61
N ALA A 151 -22.08 24.23 -1.89
CA ALA A 151 -21.60 22.91 -2.32
C ALA A 151 -20.08 22.71 -2.13
N LEU A 152 -19.28 23.76 -2.29
CA LEU A 152 -17.80 23.71 -2.21
C LEU A 152 -17.26 23.97 -0.80
N CYS A 153 -17.94 24.81 -0.02
CA CYS A 153 -17.53 25.20 1.33
C CYS A 153 -18.29 24.43 2.42
N ALA A 154 -19.33 23.64 2.08
CA ALA A 154 -19.98 22.75 3.03
C ALA A 154 -18.97 21.74 3.59
N ARG A 155 -18.79 21.82 4.90
CA ARG A 155 -17.91 20.95 5.69
C ARG A 155 -18.22 19.46 5.49
N GLU A 156 -19.46 19.14 5.11
CA GLU A 156 -19.96 17.79 4.88
C GLU A 156 -19.30 17.10 3.67
N HIS A 157 -18.85 17.86 2.67
CA HIS A 157 -18.15 17.29 1.51
C HIS A 157 -16.65 17.14 1.72
N ASN A 158 -16.09 17.60 2.84
CA ASN A 158 -14.65 17.59 3.08
C ASN A 158 -14.08 16.15 3.14
N GLN A 159 -13.19 15.81 2.20
CA GLN A 159 -12.56 14.48 2.10
C GLN A 159 -11.22 14.37 2.83
N ILE A 160 -10.84 15.35 3.67
CA ILE A 160 -9.58 15.30 4.44
C ILE A 160 -9.48 14.00 5.25
N TRP A 161 -10.54 13.61 5.95
CA TRP A 161 -10.53 12.42 6.79
C TRP A 161 -10.40 11.11 6.01
N PRO A 162 -11.13 10.90 4.90
CA PRO A 162 -10.87 9.79 3.97
C PRO A 162 -9.43 9.74 3.43
N PHE A 163 -8.83 10.87 3.06
CA PHE A 163 -7.43 10.91 2.61
C PHE A 163 -6.45 10.56 3.74
N VAL A 164 -6.64 11.09 4.94
CA VAL A 164 -5.81 10.76 6.11
C VAL A 164 -5.98 9.29 6.50
N GLY A 165 -7.21 8.81 6.56
CA GLY A 165 -7.54 7.43 6.91
C GLY A 165 -6.95 6.44 5.91
N SER A 166 -7.12 6.69 4.61
CA SER A 166 -6.52 5.84 3.57
C SER A 166 -4.99 5.81 3.69
N PHE A 167 -4.33 6.96 3.87
CA PHE A 167 -2.87 7.01 4.07
C PHE A 167 -2.41 6.20 5.29
N LEU A 168 -3.10 6.32 6.43
CA LEU A 168 -2.80 5.53 7.63
C LEU A 168 -3.02 4.03 7.41
N CYS A 169 -4.08 3.64 6.71
CA CYS A 169 -4.34 2.25 6.35
C CYS A 169 -3.26 1.69 5.40
N ALA A 170 -2.75 2.50 4.46
CA ALA A 170 -1.64 2.13 3.59
C ALA A 170 -0.34 1.90 4.38
N LEU A 171 -0.04 2.75 5.37
CA LEU A 171 1.09 2.57 6.28
C LEU A 171 0.95 1.31 7.15
N LEU A 172 -0.26 1.05 7.66
CA LEU A 172 -0.56 -0.15 8.44
C LEU A 172 -0.39 -1.42 7.60
N ALA A 173 -0.85 -1.39 6.35
CA ALA A 173 -0.67 -2.49 5.41
C ALA A 173 0.82 -2.73 5.11
N LEU A 174 1.60 -1.67 4.84
CA LEU A 174 3.04 -1.75 4.63
C LEU A 174 3.78 -2.30 5.86
N THR A 175 3.41 -1.85 7.06
CA THR A 175 4.02 -2.31 8.31
C THR A 175 3.73 -3.78 8.56
N GLY A 176 2.46 -4.21 8.36
CA GLY A 176 2.07 -5.62 8.44
C GLY A 176 2.85 -6.49 7.45
N LEU A 177 3.01 -6.01 6.21
CA LEU A 177 3.78 -6.68 5.18
C LEU A 177 5.27 -6.82 5.55
N VAL A 178 5.92 -5.74 5.99
CA VAL A 178 7.33 -5.77 6.42
C VAL A 178 7.52 -6.72 7.59
N TYR A 179 6.62 -6.67 8.58
CA TYR A 179 6.68 -7.55 9.74
C TYR A 179 6.47 -9.02 9.35
N PHE A 180 5.57 -9.29 8.40
CA PHE A 180 5.39 -10.61 7.82
C PHE A 180 6.68 -11.10 7.15
N LEU A 181 7.29 -10.30 6.27
CA LEU A 181 8.56 -10.64 5.62
C LEU A 181 9.68 -10.89 6.64
N MET A 182 9.79 -10.10 7.70
CA MET A 182 10.79 -10.31 8.75
C MET A 182 10.62 -11.68 9.42
N CYS A 183 9.38 -12.06 9.77
CA CYS A 183 9.09 -13.35 10.39
C CYS A 183 9.41 -14.51 9.44
N MET A 184 9.05 -14.38 8.17
CA MET A 184 9.30 -15.40 7.15
C MET A 184 10.80 -15.53 6.83
N THR A 185 11.53 -14.43 6.77
CA THR A 185 12.99 -14.43 6.55
C THR A 185 13.70 -15.12 7.70
N ALA A 186 13.31 -14.84 8.96
CA ALA A 186 13.86 -15.50 10.13
C ALA A 186 13.57 -17.03 10.14
N ASN A 187 12.39 -17.43 9.71
CA ASN A 187 12.04 -18.84 9.58
C ASN A 187 12.84 -19.54 8.46
N TYR A 188 13.01 -18.88 7.32
CA TYR A 188 13.79 -19.40 6.20
C TYR A 188 15.26 -19.59 6.56
N THR A 189 15.89 -18.61 7.23
CA THR A 189 17.29 -18.73 7.67
C THR A 189 17.47 -19.87 8.67
N ARG A 190 16.52 -20.05 9.59
CA ARG A 190 16.50 -21.18 10.52
C ARG A 190 16.40 -22.52 9.77
N LEU A 191 15.41 -22.70 8.90
CA LEU A 191 15.25 -23.94 8.12
C LEU A 191 16.47 -24.24 7.25
N LYS A 192 17.08 -23.21 6.65
CA LYS A 192 18.31 -23.35 5.88
C LYS A 192 19.50 -23.76 6.75
N SER A 193 19.61 -23.22 7.97
CA SER A 193 20.64 -23.59 8.93
C SER A 193 20.46 -25.04 9.41
N GLU A 194 19.23 -25.46 9.76
CA GLU A 194 18.92 -26.84 10.16
C GLU A 194 19.20 -27.83 9.02
N LYS A 195 18.85 -27.49 7.77
CA LYS A 195 19.20 -28.30 6.59
C LYS A 195 20.71 -28.43 6.41
N ARG A 196 21.49 -27.36 6.65
CA ARG A 196 22.96 -27.41 6.55
C ARG A 196 23.57 -28.27 7.65
N VAL A 197 23.07 -28.16 8.88
CA VAL A 197 23.49 -29.01 10.01
C VAL A 197 23.22 -30.47 9.71
N ARG A 198 21.98 -30.83 9.33
CA ARG A 198 21.65 -32.22 8.95
C ARG A 198 22.51 -32.74 7.80
N LYS A 199 22.79 -31.91 6.79
CA LYS A 199 23.67 -32.30 5.68
C LYS A 199 25.10 -32.55 6.18
N GLY A 200 25.62 -31.69 7.06
CA GLY A 200 26.90 -31.86 7.75
C GLY A 200 26.98 -33.14 8.57
N ASP A 201 25.95 -33.44 9.35
CA ASP A 201 25.84 -34.67 10.14
C ASP A 201 25.83 -35.92 9.25
N HIS A 202 25.13 -35.87 8.12
CA HIS A 202 25.16 -36.94 7.12
C HIS A 202 26.56 -37.16 6.53
N TYR A 203 27.31 -36.08 6.25
CA TYR A 203 28.69 -36.21 5.78
C TYR A 203 29.60 -36.79 6.87
N ALA A 204 29.47 -36.35 8.12
CA ALA A 204 30.26 -36.85 9.24
C ALA A 204 30.00 -38.33 9.56
N MET A 205 28.72 -38.77 9.54
CA MET A 205 28.36 -40.18 9.70
C MET A 205 28.92 -41.06 8.58
N ASN A 206 28.83 -40.59 7.32
CA ASN A 206 29.39 -41.33 6.20
C ASN A 206 30.92 -41.45 6.31
N GLN A 207 31.62 -40.37 6.70
CA GLN A 207 33.07 -40.39 6.91
C GLN A 207 33.47 -41.38 8.01
N GLY A 208 32.83 -41.33 9.18
CA GLY A 208 33.12 -42.24 10.29
C GLY A 208 32.84 -43.71 9.97
N THR A 209 31.86 -44.00 9.11
CA THR A 209 31.59 -45.36 8.61
C THR A 209 32.72 -45.87 7.71
N VAL A 210 33.24 -45.02 6.83
CA VAL A 210 34.38 -45.35 5.94
C VAL A 210 35.66 -45.57 6.76
N ASP A 211 35.92 -44.72 7.75
CA ASP A 211 37.10 -44.84 8.62
C ASP A 211 37.04 -46.08 9.51
N SER A 212 35.86 -46.45 10.01
CA SER A 212 35.67 -47.70 10.76
C SER A 212 35.91 -48.93 9.89
N ASN A 213 35.43 -48.92 8.64
CA ASN A 213 35.62 -50.03 7.71
C ASN A 213 37.09 -50.19 7.30
N SER A 214 37.85 -49.10 7.15
CA SER A 214 39.28 -49.16 6.84
C SER A 214 40.12 -49.68 8.00
N PHE A 215 39.76 -49.35 9.25
CA PHE A 215 40.41 -49.87 10.46
C PHE A 215 40.16 -51.37 10.67
N ILE A 216 38.96 -51.86 10.34
CA ILE A 216 38.64 -53.29 10.43
C ILE A 216 39.41 -54.09 9.38
N MET A 217 39.51 -53.61 8.13
CA MET A 217 40.27 -54.31 7.08
C MET A 217 41.78 -54.38 7.36
N THR A 218 42.35 -53.35 7.99
CA THR A 218 43.79 -53.33 8.32
C THR A 218 44.17 -54.24 9.49
N ASN A 219 43.24 -54.56 10.39
CA ASN A 219 43.48 -55.51 11.48
C ASN A 219 43.16 -56.97 11.14
N MET A 220 42.35 -57.26 10.12
CA MET A 220 42.10 -58.64 9.67
C MET A 220 43.21 -59.21 8.76
N GLY A 221 44.18 -58.38 8.34
CA GLY A 221 45.30 -58.78 7.49
C GLY A 221 46.59 -59.15 8.23
N LYS A 222 46.56 -59.26 9.56
CA LYS A 222 47.65 -59.74 10.41
C LYS A 222 47.23 -61.02 11.12
#